data_AF-A0A0S3TEK9-F1
#
_entry.id   AF-A0A0S3TEK9-F1
#
_cell.length_a   1.000
_cell.length_b   1.000
_cell.length_c   1.000
_cell.angle_alpha   90.00
_cell.angle_beta   90.00
_cell.angle_gamma   90.00
#
_symmetry.space_group_name_H-M   'P 1'
#
loop_
_entity.id
_entity.type
_entity.pdbx_description
1 polymer ?
#
loop_
_entity_poly.entity_id
_entity_poly.type
_entity_poly.pdbx_seq_one_letter_code
_entity_poly.pdbx_strand_id
1 'polypeptide(L)' 'MCDASDYAIGVVLGQRKEQIFHPIYYASKVLNDAQLNYATTEKEFLAIVYALEKFRPYLIGSKVIIYTDHAAIKYLLTKP' A
#
# COMPACT_ATOMS: atom_id res chain seq x y z
N MET A 1 4.40 -4.39 0.50
CA MET A 1 5.06 -3.19 -0.09
C MET A 1 4.01 -2.44 -0.88
N CYS A 2 3.95 -1.12 -0.75
CA CYS A 2 3.01 -0.26 -1.46
C CYS A 2 3.80 0.89 -2.10
N ASP A 3 3.38 1.27 -3.30
CA ASP A 3 3.97 2.34 -4.09
C ASP A 3 2.88 2.97 -4.96
N ALA A 4 3.00 4.27 -5.26
CA ALA A 4 2.09 4.99 -6.11
C ALA A 4 2.83 5.75 -7.21
N SER A 5 2.22 5.77 -8.38
CA SER A 5 2.61 6.63 -9.50
C SER A 5 1.52 7.68 -9.76
N ASP A 6 1.76 8.55 -10.74
CA ASP A 6 0.76 9.54 -11.14
C ASP A 6 -0.54 8.93 -11.65
N TYR A 7 -0.50 7.69 -12.18
CA TYR A 7 -1.59 7.05 -12.91
C TYR A 7 -2.13 5.77 -12.26
N ALA A 8 -1.32 5.09 -11.45
CA ALA A 8 -1.66 3.79 -10.88
C ALA A 8 -0.98 3.56 -9.54
N ILE A 9 -1.54 2.67 -8.74
CA ILE A 9 -0.98 2.18 -7.49
C ILE A 9 -0.58 0.71 -7.62
N GLY A 10 0.51 0.35 -6.96
CA GLY A 10 1.07 -1.01 -6.94
C GLY A 10 1.24 -1.52 -5.52
N VAL A 11 0.86 -2.77 -5.28
CA VAL A 11 0.95 -3.41 -3.97
C VAL A 11 1.44 -4.85 -4.10
N VAL A 12 2.28 -5.26 -3.15
CA VAL A 12 2.83 -6.61 -3.08
C VAL A 12 2.64 -7.17 -1.68
N LEU A 13 1.94 -8.31 -1.60
CA LEU A 13 1.90 -9.16 -0.43
C LEU A 13 3.10 -10.11 -0.48
N GLY A 14 3.81 -10.23 0.63
CA GLY A 14 4.89 -11.20 0.76
C GLY A 14 5.23 -11.45 2.22
N GLN A 15 6.02 -12.50 2.45
CA GLN A 15 6.54 -12.88 3.75
C GLN A 15 8.05 -12.70 3.78
N ARG A 16 8.59 -12.37 4.94
CA ARG A 16 10.03 -12.27 5.13
C ARG A 16 10.53 -13.50 5.89
N LYS A 17 11.43 -14.26 5.29
CA LYS A 17 12.09 -15.42 5.90
C LYS A 17 13.60 -15.22 5.77
N GLU A 18 14.35 -15.38 6.85
CA GLU A 18 15.82 -15.24 6.84
C GLU A 18 16.29 -13.92 6.20
N GLN A 19 15.58 -12.82 6.50
CA GLN A 19 15.77 -11.48 5.93
C GLN A 19 15.47 -11.31 4.44
N ILE A 20 15.17 -12.40 3.71
CA ILE A 20 14.78 -12.37 2.31
C ILE A 20 13.28 -12.18 2.20
N PHE A 21 12.87 -11.26 1.31
CA PHE A 21 11.47 -11.04 1.00
C PHE A 21 11.00 -12.02 -0.07
N HIS A 22 9.98 -12.80 0.25
CA HIS A 22 9.33 -13.75 -0.65
C HIS A 22 7.95 -13.21 -1.06
N PRO A 23 7.77 -12.76 -2.30
CA PRO A 23 6.49 -12.28 -2.77
C PRO A 23 5.50 -13.44 -2.89
N ILE A 24 4.25 -13.18 -2.52
CA ILE A 24 3.13 -14.12 -2.58
C ILE A 24 2.12 -13.66 -3.63
N TYR A 25 1.82 -12.36 -3.68
CA TYR A 25 0.82 -11.82 -4.59
C TYR A 25 1.15 -10.37 -4.98
N TYR A 26 1.08 -10.09 -6.28
CA TYR A 26 1.18 -8.74 -6.84
C TYR A 26 -0.19 -8.25 -7.28
N ALA A 27 -0.57 -7.04 -6.87
CA ALA A 27 -1.77 -6.39 -7.36
C ALA A 27 -1.47 -4.94 -7.74
N SER A 28 -2.21 -4.43 -8.72
CA SER A 28 -2.17 -3.03 -9.08
C SER A 28 -3.58 -2.54 -9.38
N LYS A 29 -3.74 -1.22 -9.43
CA LYS A 29 -5.00 -0.57 -9.81
C LYS A 29 -4.69 0.75 -10.50
N VAL A 30 -5.31 0.97 -11.65
CA VAL A 30 -5.31 2.27 -12.35
C VAL A 30 -6.22 3.22 -11.58
N LEU A 31 -5.75 4.44 -11.36
CA LEU A 31 -6.50 5.47 -10.66
C LEU A 31 -7.66 5.98 -11.53
N ASN A 32 -8.79 6.26 -10.89
CA ASN A 32 -9.91 6.93 -11.56
C ASN A 32 -9.69 8.45 -11.63
N ASP A 33 -10.54 9.15 -12.37
CA ASP A 33 -10.41 10.60 -12.59
C ASP A 33 -10.31 11.42 -11.29
N ALA A 34 -11.08 11.04 -10.26
CA ALA A 34 -10.99 11.72 -8.97
C ALA A 34 -9.64 11.45 -8.27
N GLN A 35 -9.17 10.20 -8.30
CA GLN A 35 -7.92 9.77 -7.68
C GLN A 35 -6.68 10.29 -8.40
N LEU A 36 -6.76 10.55 -9.72
CA LEU A 36 -5.67 11.18 -10.47
C LEU A 36 -5.35 12.59 -9.93
N ASN A 37 -6.37 13.29 -9.40
CA ASN A 37 -6.23 14.63 -8.83
C ASN A 37 -5.71 14.64 -7.38
N TYR A 38 -5.50 13.49 -6.76
CA TYR A 38 -4.97 13.41 -5.40
C TYR A 38 -3.51 13.87 -5.34
N ALA A 39 -3.11 14.44 -4.20
CA ALA A 39 -1.71 14.73 -3.95
C ALA A 39 -0.91 13.41 -3.86
N THR A 40 0.40 13.45 -4.12
CA THR A 40 1.28 12.26 -4.05
C THR A 40 1.11 11.50 -2.74
N THR A 41 1.11 12.20 -1.59
CA THR A 41 0.92 11.58 -0.27
C THR A 41 -0.44 10.87 -0.13
N GLU A 42 -1.49 11.39 -0.75
CA GLU A 42 -2.82 10.78 -0.73
C GLU A 42 -2.88 9.55 -1.66
N LYS A 43 -2.21 9.59 -2.81
CA LYS A 43 -2.06 8.42 -3.71
C LYS A 43 -1.28 7.29 -3.03
N GLU A 44 -0.20 7.62 -2.34
CA GLU A 44 0.58 6.67 -1.53
C GLU A 44 -0.26 6.05 -0.41
N PHE A 45 -1.04 6.86 0.30
CA PHE A 45 -1.94 6.35 1.33
C PHE A 45 -3.05 5.47 0.74
N LEU A 46 -3.58 5.84 -0.44
CA LEU A 46 -4.55 5.04 -1.17
C LEU A 46 -3.97 3.67 -1.57
N ALA A 47 -2.69 3.58 -1.92
CA ALA A 47 -2.01 2.30 -2.16
C ALA A 47 -2.07 1.39 -0.93
N ILE A 48 -1.89 1.96 0.27
CA ILE A 48 -2.02 1.23 1.54
C ILE A 48 -3.45 0.74 1.77
N VAL A 49 -4.45 1.61 1.61
CA VAL A 49 -5.87 1.24 1.76
C VAL A 49 -6.22 0.12 0.79
N TYR A 50 -5.82 0.25 -0.48
CA TYR A 50 -6.03 -0.77 -1.50
C TYR A 50 -5.36 -2.11 -1.14
N ALA A 51 -4.13 -2.09 -0.62
CA ALA A 51 -3.46 -3.32 -0.16
C ALA A 51 -4.25 -4.02 0.95
N LEU A 52 -4.72 -3.27 1.94
CA LEU A 52 -5.48 -3.81 3.07
C LEU A 52 -6.82 -4.41 2.64
N GLU A 53 -7.53 -3.75 1.72
CA GLU A 53 -8.77 -4.26 1.15
C GLU A 53 -8.53 -5.51 0.30
N LYS A 54 -7.56 -5.44 -0.64
CA LYS A 54 -7.28 -6.51 -1.60
C LYS A 54 -6.78 -7.78 -0.91
N PHE A 55 -5.94 -7.64 0.13
CA PHE A 55 -5.35 -8.76 0.84
C PHE A 55 -6.08 -9.12 2.14
N ARG A 56 -7.23 -8.51 2.43
CA ARG A 56 -8.01 -8.73 3.65
C ARG A 56 -8.12 -10.22 4.07
N PRO A 57 -8.41 -11.19 3.17
CA PRO A 57 -8.47 -12.61 3.55
C PRO A 57 -7.16 -13.19 4.12
N TYR A 58 -6.01 -12.65 3.71
CA TYR A 58 -4.69 -13.07 4.18
C TYR A 58 -4.23 -12.33 5.45
N LEU A 59 -4.76 -11.13 5.69
CA LEU A 59 -4.27 -10.23 6.73
C LEU A 59 -5.05 -10.36 8.05
N ILE A 60 -6.32 -10.78 8.00
CA ILE A 60 -7.16 -10.92 9.19
C ILE A 60 -6.50 -11.86 10.22
N GLY A 61 -6.45 -11.43 11.47
CA GLY A 61 -5.89 -12.20 12.59
C GLY A 61 -4.36 -12.24 12.64
N SER A 62 -3.67 -11.55 11.73
CA SER A 62 -2.21 -11.52 11.66
C SER A 62 -1.65 -10.12 11.92
N LYS A 63 -0.47 -10.05 12.53
CA LYS A 63 0.30 -8.80 12.58
C LYS A 63 0.86 -8.52 11.19
N VAL A 64 0.53 -7.35 10.65
CA VAL A 64 0.97 -6.92 9.31
C VAL A 64 1.96 -5.77 9.46
N ILE A 65 3.02 -5.80 8.64
CA ILE A 65 3.98 -4.69 8.52
C ILE A 65 3.87 -4.15 7.10
N ILE A 66 3.62 -2.84 6.98
CA ILE A 66 3.49 -2.15 5.70
C ILE A 66 4.81 -1.45 5.40
N TYR A 67 5.37 -1.77 4.23
CA TYR A 67 6.57 -1.13 3.70
C TYR A 67 6.16 -0.16 2.59
N THR A 68 6.57 1.10 2.73
CA THR A 68 6.38 2.23 1.82
C THR A 68 7.61 3.13 1.98
N ASP A 69 8.05 3.77 0.90
CA ASP A 69 9.15 4.73 0.90
C ASP A 69 8.69 6.16 1.28
N HIS A 70 7.38 6.41 1.32
CA HIS A 70 6.83 7.72 1.60
C HIS A 70 6.63 7.99 3.10
N ALA A 71 7.69 8.50 3.74
CA ALA A 71 7.70 8.77 5.19
C ALA A 71 6.59 9.73 5.67
N ALA A 72 6.09 10.60 4.79
CA ALA A 72 5.04 11.57 5.11
C ALA A 72 3.71 10.93 5.54
N ILE A 73 3.46 9.67 5.16
CA ILE A 73 2.26 8.91 5.55
C ILE A 73 2.15 8.81 7.08
N LYS A 74 3.28 8.76 7.81
CA LYS A 74 3.26 8.68 9.27
C LYS A 74 2.50 9.84 9.91
N TYR A 75 2.55 11.03 9.30
CA TYR A 75 1.82 12.20 9.80
C TYR A 75 0.32 12.15 9.51
N LEU A 76 -0.09 11.49 8.43
CA LEU A 76 -1.51 11.30 8.12
C LEU A 76 -2.20 10.40 9.16
N LEU A 77 -1.49 9.39 9.67
CA LEU A 77 -2.00 8.52 10.73
C LEU A 77 -2.15 9.21 12.09
N THR A 78 -1.48 10.35 12.29
CA THR A 78 -1.51 11.12 13.54
C THR A 78 -2.40 12.35 13.46
N LYS A 79 -3.02 12.62 12.30
CA LYS A 79 -3.99 13.71 12.20
C LYS A 79 -5.24 13.34 13.03
N PRO A 80 -5.78 14.29 13.81
CA PRO A 80 -6.98 14.07 14.62
C PRO A 80 -8.22 13.83 13.76
#